data_AF-A0A354DGR9-F1
#
_entry.id   AF-A0A354DGR9-F1
#
_cell.length_a   1.000
_cell.length_b   1.000
_cell.length_c   1.000
_cell.angle_alpha   90.00
_cell.angle_beta   90.00
_cell.angle_gamma   90.00
#
_symmetry.space_group_name_H-M   'P 1'
#
loop_
_entity.id
_entity.type
_entity.pdbx_description
1 polymer ?
#
loop_
_entity_poly.entity_id
_entity_poly.type
_entity_poly.pdbx_seq_one_letter_code
_entity_poly.pdbx_strand_id
1 'polypeptide(L)'
;MVRRKQFVLALFLLFIIMGFSGVALANGQGENPLGDIEDPIESIGQFFGWVTLGVSFIGAASLFFFRKALVKFNNASPEMKDMLKSGATIMRKWHVPVGLIAFGIAMVHGVIMFFHETVLEMNEWTGIATLGMMVIALILGIVLALKKKISTGLRRVHSVIFMLAGIVLFFHIVG
;
A
#
# COMPACT_ATOMS: atom_id res chain seq x y z
N MET A 1 -8.75 -29.37 5.95
CA MET A 1 -7.84 -28.56 5.10
C MET A 1 -8.57 -27.50 4.24
N VAL A 2 -9.79 -27.76 3.74
CA VAL A 2 -10.59 -26.83 2.90
C VAL A 2 -10.99 -25.53 3.62
N ARG A 3 -11.44 -25.60 4.88
CA ARG A 3 -11.87 -24.42 5.67
C ARG A 3 -10.79 -23.35 5.87
N ARG A 4 -9.51 -23.75 5.87
CA ARG A 4 -8.38 -22.85 6.12
C ARG A 4 -8.07 -21.94 4.91
N LYS A 5 -8.22 -22.48 3.69
CA LYS A 5 -8.05 -21.71 2.45
C LYS A 5 -9.21 -20.73 2.26
N GLN A 6 -10.44 -21.16 2.58
CA GLN A 6 -11.63 -20.32 2.50
C GLN A 6 -11.59 -19.16 3.49
N PHE A 7 -11.10 -19.38 4.71
CA PHE A 7 -10.98 -18.31 5.70
C PHE A 7 -9.91 -17.26 5.33
N VAL A 8 -8.74 -17.69 4.85
CA VAL A 8 -7.70 -16.76 4.36
C VAL A 8 -8.17 -15.98 3.14
N LEU A 9 -8.92 -16.63 2.24
CA LEU A 9 -9.55 -15.99 1.10
C LEU A 9 -10.60 -14.97 1.56
N ALA A 10 -11.44 -15.31 2.55
CA ALA A 10 -12.44 -14.40 3.11
C ALA A 10 -11.80 -13.17 3.78
N LEU A 11 -10.68 -13.36 4.50
CA LEU A 11 -9.95 -12.26 5.14
C LEU A 11 -9.26 -11.36 4.09
N PHE A 12 -8.71 -11.95 3.04
CA PHE A 12 -8.17 -11.23 1.89
C PHE A 12 -9.25 -10.43 1.14
N LEU A 13 -10.42 -11.04 0.92
CA LEU A 13 -11.58 -10.38 0.31
C LEU A 13 -12.13 -9.25 1.19
N LEU A 14 -12.20 -9.45 2.51
CA LEU A 14 -12.61 -8.40 3.46
C LEU A 14 -11.66 -7.20 3.40
N PHE A 15 -10.35 -7.44 3.29
CA PHE A 15 -9.35 -6.38 3.13
C PHE A 15 -9.46 -5.65 1.79
N ILE A 16 -9.77 -6.36 0.70
CA ILE A 16 -10.09 -5.74 -0.60
C ILE A 16 -11.33 -4.86 -0.47
N ILE A 17 -12.40 -5.37 0.16
CA ILE A 17 -13.64 -4.63 0.37
C ILE A 17 -13.40 -3.36 1.19
N MET A 18 -12.57 -3.40 2.24
CA MET A 18 -12.20 -2.22 3.03
C MET A 18 -11.38 -1.20 2.22
N GLY A 19 -10.50 -1.66 1.31
CA GLY A 19 -9.77 -0.78 0.41
C GLY A 19 -10.67 -0.10 -0.62
N PHE A 20 -11.66 -0.82 -1.16
CA PHE A 20 -12.64 -0.29 -2.10
C PHE A 20 -13.74 0.55 -1.44
N SER A 21 -14.10 0.31 -0.17
CA SER A 21 -15.06 1.16 0.54
C SER A 21 -14.53 2.58 0.77
N GLY A 22 -13.21 2.77 0.84
CA GLY A 22 -12.59 4.09 0.85
C GLY A 22 -12.87 4.90 -0.43
N VAL A 23 -12.82 4.23 -1.60
CA VAL A 23 -13.17 4.82 -2.90
C VAL A 23 -14.65 5.24 -2.93
N ALA A 24 -15.54 4.39 -2.42
CA ALA A 24 -16.98 4.67 -2.40
C ALA A 24 -17.37 5.80 -1.44
N LEU A 25 -16.62 6.00 -0.35
CA LEU A 25 -16.84 7.09 0.59
C LEU A 25 -16.30 8.43 0.08
N ALA A 26 -15.19 8.42 -0.68
CA ALA A 26 -14.65 9.62 -1.30
C ALA A 26 -15.62 10.21 -2.34
N ASN A 27 -16.25 9.36 -3.15
CA ASN A 27 -17.27 9.78 -4.12
C ASN A 27 -18.60 10.21 -3.48
N GLY A 28 -18.78 10.05 -2.16
CA GLY A 28 -20.01 10.38 -1.44
C GLY A 28 -19.98 11.70 -0.67
N GLN A 29 -18.86 12.43 -0.65
CA GLN A 29 -18.71 13.69 0.12
C GLN A 29 -18.78 14.97 -0.72
N GLY A 30 -19.08 14.89 -2.02
CA GLY A 30 -19.36 16.05 -2.87
C GLY A 30 -20.85 16.40 -2.90
N GLU A 31 -21.42 16.91 -1.81
CA GLU A 31 -22.72 17.61 -1.90
C GLU A 31 -22.49 19.01 -2.49
N ASN A 32 -22.37 19.10 -3.82
CA ASN A 32 -22.52 20.34 -4.56
C ASN A 32 -23.89 20.30 -5.28
N PRO A 33 -24.89 21.12 -4.90
CA PRO A 33 -26.23 21.08 -5.48
C PRO A 33 -26.30 21.68 -6.91
N LEU A 34 -25.17 22.12 -7.45
CA LEU A 34 -24.97 22.52 -8.83
C LEU A 34 -23.94 21.56 -9.41
N GLY A 35 -24.40 20.53 -10.12
CA GLY A 35 -23.56 19.42 -10.56
C GLY A 35 -22.35 19.88 -11.37
N ASP A 36 -21.19 19.92 -10.71
CA ASP A 36 -19.90 19.94 -11.38
C ASP A 36 -19.80 18.63 -12.16
N ILE A 37 -19.69 18.73 -13.48
CA ILE A 37 -19.22 17.62 -14.29
C ILE A 37 -17.76 17.46 -13.88
N GLU A 38 -17.52 16.55 -12.93
CA GLU A 38 -16.19 16.17 -12.45
C GLU A 38 -15.30 15.93 -13.67
N ASP A 39 -14.15 16.60 -13.74
CA ASP A 39 -13.22 16.45 -14.87
C ASP A 39 -12.87 14.97 -14.99
N PRO A 40 -13.17 14.30 -16.12
CA PRO A 40 -12.91 12.87 -16.26
C PRO A 40 -11.46 12.49 -16.00
N ILE A 41 -10.50 13.38 -16.26
CA ILE A 41 -9.08 13.14 -16.04
C ILE A 41 -8.76 13.12 -14.53
N GLU A 42 -9.31 14.07 -13.78
CA GLU A 42 -9.14 14.17 -12.34
C GLU A 42 -9.76 12.96 -11.62
N SER A 43 -10.99 12.60 -11.98
CA SER A 43 -11.70 11.45 -11.42
C SER A 43 -10.93 10.13 -11.65
N ILE A 44 -10.36 9.95 -12.85
CA ILE A 44 -9.47 8.82 -13.16
C ILE A 44 -8.20 8.88 -12.29
N GLY A 45 -7.57 10.05 -12.17
CA GLY A 45 -6.39 10.27 -11.33
C GLY A 45 -6.63 9.87 -9.87
N GLN A 46 -7.73 10.35 -9.28
CA GLN A 46 -8.13 10.04 -7.91
C GLN A 46 -8.41 8.53 -7.73
N PHE A 47 -9.07 7.89 -8.69
CA PHE A 47 -9.29 6.44 -8.68
C PHE A 47 -7.95 5.68 -8.61
N PHE A 48 -6.97 6.05 -9.44
CA PHE A 48 -5.63 5.44 -9.39
C PHE A 48 -4.92 5.70 -8.05
N GLY A 49 -5.12 6.87 -7.44
CA GLY A 49 -4.61 7.20 -6.10
C GLY A 49 -5.14 6.24 -5.03
N TRP A 50 -6.46 6.04 -4.98
CA TRP A 50 -7.07 5.12 -4.01
C TRP A 50 -6.71 3.66 -4.25
N VAL A 51 -6.65 3.21 -5.51
CA VAL A 51 -6.20 1.87 -5.85
C VAL A 51 -4.75 1.68 -5.39
N THR A 52 -3.88 2.66 -5.60
CA THR A 52 -2.50 2.64 -5.11
C THR A 52 -2.44 2.43 -3.60
N LEU A 53 -3.24 3.19 -2.84
CA LEU A 53 -3.31 3.09 -1.39
C LEU A 53 -3.77 1.69 -0.95
N GLY A 54 -4.87 1.18 -1.54
CA GLY A 54 -5.41 -0.14 -1.22
C GLY A 54 -4.43 -1.27 -1.49
N VAL A 55 -3.81 -1.29 -2.67
CA VAL A 55 -2.82 -2.32 -3.06
C VAL A 55 -1.59 -2.24 -2.15
N SER A 56 -1.11 -1.03 -1.84
CA SER A 56 0.04 -0.82 -0.94
C SER A 56 -0.23 -1.31 0.48
N PHE A 57 -1.44 -1.07 1.01
CA PHE A 57 -1.83 -1.49 2.36
C PHE A 57 -1.95 -3.01 2.48
N ILE A 58 -2.54 -3.66 1.47
CA ILE A 58 -2.68 -5.12 1.40
C ILE A 58 -1.31 -5.80 1.31
N GLY A 59 -0.36 -5.21 0.58
CA GLY A 59 0.98 -5.79 0.39
C GLY A 59 1.94 -5.52 1.55
N ALA A 60 2.28 -4.26 1.77
CA ALA A 60 3.42 -3.86 2.59
C ALA A 60 3.07 -3.71 4.08
N ALA A 61 1.93 -3.07 4.39
CA ALA A 61 1.51 -2.86 5.78
C ALA A 61 1.12 -4.18 6.45
N SER A 62 0.42 -5.06 5.72
CA SER A 62 -0.01 -6.37 6.23
C SER A 62 1.18 -7.23 6.70
N LEU A 63 2.29 -7.27 5.95
CA LEU A 63 3.47 -8.06 6.31
C LEU A 63 4.06 -7.65 7.66
N PHE A 64 4.10 -6.34 7.94
CA PHE A 64 4.57 -5.83 9.22
C PHE A 64 3.66 -6.25 10.37
N PHE A 65 2.34 -6.09 10.21
CA PHE A 65 1.36 -6.50 11.22
C PHE A 65 1.40 -8.01 11.48
N PHE A 66 1.46 -8.84 10.44
CA PHE A 66 1.55 -10.30 10.60
C PHE A 66 2.83 -10.73 11.34
N ARG A 67 3.97 -10.09 11.07
CA ARG A 67 5.21 -10.38 11.79
C ARG A 67 5.16 -9.97 13.26
N LYS A 68 4.63 -8.80 13.58
CA LYS A 68 4.43 -8.39 14.99
C LYS A 68 3.39 -9.26 15.69
N ALA A 69 2.32 -9.65 15.00
CA ALA A 69 1.31 -10.56 15.52
C ALA A 69 1.92 -11.92 15.88
N LEU A 70 2.80 -12.49 15.04
CA LEU A 70 3.49 -13.74 15.35
C LEU A 70 4.30 -13.69 16.66
N VAL A 71 4.95 -12.56 16.94
CA VAL A 71 5.72 -12.35 18.18
C VAL A 71 4.77 -12.14 19.37
N LYS A 72 3.74 -11.31 19.21
CA LYS A 72 2.79 -10.96 20.28
C LYS A 72 1.88 -12.13 20.68
N PHE A 73 1.51 -12.97 19.71
CA PHE A 73 0.63 -14.13 19.91
C PHE A 73 1.42 -15.43 20.05
N ASN A 74 2.63 -15.39 20.60
CA ASN A 74 3.44 -16.59 20.84
C ASN A 74 2.80 -17.55 21.87
N ASN A 75 1.80 -17.11 22.63
CA ASN A 75 1.02 -17.95 23.54
C ASN A 75 -0.36 -18.36 22.98
N ALA A 76 -0.64 -18.05 21.71
CA ALA A 76 -1.90 -18.43 21.07
C ALA A 76 -2.02 -19.93 20.81
N SER A 77 -3.24 -20.37 20.49
CA SER A 77 -3.50 -21.75 20.08
C SER A 77 -2.62 -22.16 18.88
N PRO A 78 -2.26 -23.46 18.76
CA PRO A 78 -1.47 -23.96 17.63
C PRO A 78 -2.09 -23.60 16.27
N GLU A 79 -3.41 -23.64 16.18
CA GLU A 79 -4.18 -23.31 14.97
C GLU A 79 -3.99 -21.85 14.55
N MET A 80 -4.01 -20.92 15.52
CA MET A 80 -3.80 -19.50 15.28
C MET A 80 -2.35 -19.19 14.91
N LYS A 81 -1.37 -19.83 15.56
CA LYS A 81 0.06 -19.70 15.20
C LYS A 81 0.32 -20.12 13.75
N ASP A 82 -0.19 -21.28 13.37
CA ASP A 82 -0.03 -21.78 12.01
C ASP A 82 -0.76 -20.89 10.98
N MET A 83 -1.90 -20.31 11.34
CA MET A 83 -2.61 -19.36 10.47
C MET A 83 -1.79 -18.09 10.26
N LEU A 84 -1.25 -17.50 11.33
CA LEU A 84 -0.37 -16.34 11.26
C LEU A 84 0.91 -16.65 10.47
N LYS A 85 1.48 -17.85 10.64
CA LYS A 85 2.67 -18.30 9.90
C LYS A 85 2.38 -18.45 8.41
N SER A 86 1.22 -19.02 8.06
CA SER A 86 0.75 -19.13 6.67
C SER A 86 0.56 -17.75 6.05
N GLY A 87 -0.16 -16.85 6.74
CA GLY A 87 -0.36 -15.46 6.31
C GLY A 87 0.96 -14.72 6.10
N ALA A 88 1.88 -14.79 7.07
CA ALA A 88 3.21 -14.19 6.94
C ALA A 88 4.02 -14.76 5.78
N THR A 89 3.85 -16.05 5.46
CA THR A 89 4.54 -16.69 4.32
C THR A 89 3.97 -16.21 2.99
N ILE A 90 2.64 -16.13 2.88
CA ILE A 90 1.95 -15.59 1.69
C ILE A 90 2.38 -14.13 1.48
N MET A 91 2.29 -13.29 2.51
CA MET A 91 2.69 -11.89 2.41
C MET A 91 4.18 -11.74 2.08
N ARG A 92 5.05 -12.58 2.66
CA ARG A 92 6.48 -12.56 2.29
C ARG A 92 6.70 -12.96 0.82
N LYS A 93 5.88 -13.84 0.24
CA LYS A 93 6.01 -14.20 -1.18
C LYS A 93 5.48 -13.09 -2.10
N TRP A 94 4.37 -12.45 -1.72
CA TRP A 94 3.65 -11.50 -2.58
C TRP A 94 4.01 -10.03 -2.36
N HIS A 95 4.68 -9.66 -1.26
CA HIS A 95 4.97 -8.24 -0.99
C HIS A 95 5.80 -7.55 -2.08
N VAL A 96 6.77 -8.23 -2.71
CA VAL A 96 7.56 -7.64 -3.80
C VAL A 96 6.73 -7.45 -5.07
N PRO A 97 6.05 -8.48 -5.61
CA PRO A 97 5.15 -8.29 -6.76
C PRO A 97 4.06 -7.24 -6.52
N VAL A 98 3.40 -7.26 -5.35
CA VAL A 98 2.34 -6.31 -5.01
C VAL A 98 2.89 -4.90 -4.88
N GLY A 99 4.07 -4.73 -4.24
CA GLY A 99 4.73 -3.43 -4.16
C GLY A 99 5.14 -2.87 -5.53
N LEU A 100 5.55 -3.73 -6.47
CA LEU A 100 5.87 -3.31 -7.84
C LEU A 100 4.62 -2.86 -8.61
N ILE A 101 3.50 -3.59 -8.46
CA ILE A 101 2.22 -3.19 -9.04
C ILE A 101 1.76 -1.85 -8.46
N ALA A 102 1.77 -1.72 -7.12
CA ALA A 102 1.40 -0.47 -6.46
C ALA A 102 2.25 0.70 -6.93
N PHE A 103 3.57 0.50 -7.07
CA PHE A 103 4.46 1.52 -7.59
C PHE A 103 4.13 1.91 -9.04
N GLY A 104 3.82 0.94 -9.91
CA GLY A 104 3.39 1.23 -11.29
C GLY A 104 2.09 2.05 -11.34
N ILE A 105 1.11 1.72 -10.50
CA ILE A 105 -0.16 2.45 -10.39
C ILE A 105 0.10 3.87 -9.85
N ALA A 106 0.98 4.02 -8.85
CA ALA A 106 1.39 5.31 -8.31
C ALA A 106 2.06 6.20 -9.36
N MET A 107 2.90 5.63 -10.23
CA MET A 107 3.51 6.36 -11.35
C MET A 107 2.44 6.83 -12.34
N VAL A 108 1.47 5.99 -12.69
CA VAL A 108 0.37 6.38 -13.58
C VAL A 108 -0.43 7.52 -12.98
N HIS A 109 -0.80 7.42 -11.70
CA HIS A 109 -1.46 8.49 -10.95
C HIS A 109 -0.64 9.80 -11.01
N GLY A 110 0.64 9.76 -10.64
CA GLY A 110 1.50 10.95 -10.65
C GLY A 110 1.67 11.56 -12.04
N VAL A 111 1.73 10.76 -13.10
CA VAL A 111 1.79 11.27 -14.49
C VAL A 111 0.50 11.95 -14.90
N ILE A 112 -0.66 11.34 -14.60
CA ILE A 112 -1.98 11.93 -14.89
C ILE A 112 -2.12 13.27 -14.18
N MET A 113 -1.85 13.29 -12.87
CA MET A 113 -1.95 14.52 -12.07
C MET A 113 -0.94 15.57 -12.53
N PHE A 114 0.29 15.21 -12.89
CA PHE A 114 1.28 16.18 -13.40
C PHE A 114 0.85 16.87 -14.71
N PHE A 115 0.13 16.16 -15.59
CA PHE A 115 -0.37 16.77 -16.82
C PHE A 115 -1.66 17.58 -16.62
N HIS A 116 -2.43 17.25 -15.58
CA HIS A 116 -3.67 17.94 -15.22
C HIS A 116 -3.38 19.22 -14.42
N GLU A 117 -2.52 19.11 -13.41
CA GLU A 117 -2.11 20.19 -12.54
C GLU A 117 -1.01 21.03 -13.21
N THR A 118 -1.40 22.24 -13.64
CA THR A 118 -0.50 23.15 -14.35
C THR A 118 0.51 23.85 -13.44
N VAL A 119 0.36 23.74 -12.12
CA VAL A 119 1.21 24.37 -11.09
C VAL A 119 1.48 23.35 -9.99
N LEU A 120 2.73 23.27 -9.53
CA LEU A 120 3.11 22.41 -8.41
C LEU A 120 3.00 23.19 -7.10
N GLU A 121 1.94 22.93 -6.34
CA GLU A 121 1.78 23.35 -4.96
C GLU A 121 2.42 22.35 -3.99
N MET A 122 2.29 22.61 -2.69
CA MET A 122 2.94 21.82 -1.66
C MET A 122 2.47 20.36 -1.68
N ASN A 123 1.21 20.11 -2.02
CA ASN A 123 0.64 18.77 -2.08
C ASN A 123 1.35 17.92 -3.15
N GLU A 124 1.56 18.45 -4.35
CA GLU A 124 2.23 17.76 -5.46
C GLU A 124 3.69 17.49 -5.13
N TRP A 125 4.36 18.42 -4.45
CA TRP A 125 5.72 18.20 -3.92
C TRP A 125 5.79 17.05 -2.93
N THR A 126 4.80 16.90 -2.04
CA THR A 126 4.75 15.75 -1.11
C THR A 126 4.47 14.43 -1.83
N GLY A 127 3.67 14.44 -2.90
CA GLY A 127 3.46 13.29 -3.79
C GLY A 127 4.76 12.85 -4.48
N ILE A 128 5.50 13.80 -5.08
CA ILE A 128 6.80 13.55 -5.71
C ILE A 128 7.81 13.02 -4.69
N ALA A 129 7.90 13.63 -3.51
CA ALA A 129 8.81 13.18 -2.45
C ALA A 129 8.50 11.76 -1.98
N THR A 130 7.21 11.42 -1.85
CA THR A 130 6.74 10.06 -1.54
C THR A 130 7.18 9.07 -2.61
N LEU A 131 6.94 9.38 -3.88
CA LEU A 131 7.32 8.52 -4.99
C LEU A 131 8.85 8.30 -5.04
N GLY A 132 9.64 9.36 -4.81
CA GLY A 132 11.09 9.27 -4.73
C GLY A 132 11.58 8.33 -3.62
N MET A 133 10.99 8.41 -2.43
CA MET A 133 11.30 7.48 -1.34
C MET A 133 10.87 6.04 -1.66
N MET A 134 9.73 5.86 -2.34
CA MET A 134 9.27 4.54 -2.79
C MET A 134 10.23 3.92 -3.80
N VAL A 135 10.79 4.71 -4.73
CA VAL A 135 11.83 4.23 -5.67
C VAL A 135 13.04 3.70 -4.88
N ILE A 136 13.54 4.46 -3.91
CA ILE A 136 14.67 4.05 -3.08
C ILE A 136 14.32 2.77 -2.31
N ALA A 137 13.14 2.71 -1.69
CA ALA A 137 12.67 1.54 -0.98
C ALA A 137 12.56 0.30 -1.90
N LEU A 138 12.06 0.47 -3.13
CA LEU A 138 11.95 -0.58 -4.13
C LEU A 138 13.32 -1.13 -4.53
N ILE A 139 14.28 -0.25 -4.84
CA ILE A 139 15.66 -0.63 -5.17
C ILE A 139 16.26 -1.45 -4.02
N LEU A 140 16.13 -0.97 -2.78
CA LEU A 140 16.60 -1.69 -1.60
C LEU A 140 15.90 -3.05 -1.44
N GLY A 141 14.59 -3.11 -1.70
CA GLY A 141 13.80 -4.34 -1.65
C GLY A 141 14.28 -5.38 -2.66
N ILE A 142 14.57 -4.96 -3.90
CA ILE A 142 15.13 -5.82 -4.96
C ILE A 142 16.52 -6.31 -4.56
N VAL A 143 17.40 -5.42 -4.10
CA VAL A 143 18.75 -5.80 -3.62
C VAL A 143 18.67 -6.81 -2.48
N LEU A 144 17.74 -6.63 -1.54
CA LEU A 144 17.48 -7.55 -0.44
C LEU A 144 16.93 -8.91 -0.92
N ALA A 145 16.12 -8.92 -1.98
CA ALA A 145 15.58 -10.15 -2.56
C ALA A 145 16.64 -10.96 -3.32
N LEU A 146 17.58 -10.29 -3.99
CA LEU A 146 18.61 -10.92 -4.81
C LEU A 146 19.82 -11.45 -3.99
N LYS A 147 20.12 -10.87 -2.82
CA LYS A 147 21.28 -11.29 -2.00
C LYS A 147 20.98 -12.50 -1.11
N LYS A 148 21.81 -13.55 -1.22
CA LYS A 148 21.74 -14.78 -0.38
C LYS A 148 22.08 -14.54 1.11
N LYS A 149 23.04 -13.66 1.41
CA LYS A 149 23.36 -13.22 2.79
C LYS A 149 22.89 -11.78 2.98
N ILE A 150 21.88 -11.62 3.81
CA ILE A 150 21.20 -10.33 4.01
C ILE A 150 21.74 -9.65 5.25
N SER A 151 22.23 -8.40 5.12
CA SER A 151 22.60 -7.59 6.29
C SER A 151 21.33 -7.11 7.01
N THR A 152 21.33 -7.26 8.33
CA THR A 152 20.25 -6.76 9.20
C THR A 152 20.10 -5.24 9.08
N GLY A 153 21.22 -4.53 8.87
CA GLY A 153 21.24 -3.08 8.63
C GLY A 153 20.43 -2.67 7.40
N LEU A 154 20.63 -3.33 6.25
CA LEU A 154 19.93 -2.97 5.01
C LEU A 154 18.41 -3.17 5.11
N ARG A 155 17.97 -4.24 5.81
CA ARG A 155 16.55 -4.44 6.12
C ARG A 155 16.00 -3.29 6.97
N ARG A 156 16.77 -2.83 7.97
CA ARG A 156 16.36 -1.72 8.83
C ARG A 156 16.23 -0.43 8.03
N VAL A 157 17.20 -0.13 7.16
CA VAL A 157 17.16 1.05 6.28
C VAL A 157 15.93 1.00 5.36
N HIS A 158 15.69 -0.13 4.69
CA HIS A 158 14.51 -0.31 3.85
C HIS A 158 13.21 -0.06 4.64
N SER A 159 13.08 -0.61 5.84
CA SER A 159 11.91 -0.39 6.70
C SER A 159 11.75 1.07 7.17
N VAL A 160 12.86 1.75 7.50
CA VAL A 160 12.82 3.17 7.91
C VAL A 160 12.41 4.07 6.74
N ILE A 161 12.98 3.87 5.55
CA ILE A 161 12.61 4.64 4.36
C ILE A 161 11.14 4.41 4.01
N PHE A 162 10.65 3.16 4.08
CA PHE A 162 9.24 2.86 3.84
C PHE A 162 8.32 3.52 4.88
N MET A 163 8.74 3.57 6.14
CA MET A 163 8.00 4.27 7.20
C MET A 163 7.94 5.78 6.96
N LEU A 164 9.07 6.40 6.59
CA LEU A 164 9.11 7.82 6.23
C LEU A 164 8.26 8.14 5.00
N ALA A 165 8.30 7.27 3.98
CA ALA A 165 7.43 7.37 2.82
C ALA A 165 5.95 7.34 3.22
N GLY A 166 5.57 6.45 4.15
CA GLY A 166 4.21 6.42 4.68
C GLY A 166 3.79 7.69 5.43
N ILE A 167 4.72 8.35 6.13
CA ILE A 167 4.44 9.63 6.81
C ILE A 167 4.23 10.75 5.80
N VAL A 168 5.08 10.85 4.78
CA VAL A 168 4.93 11.88 3.74
C VAL A 168 3.69 11.61 2.88
N LEU A 169 3.40 10.35 2.57
CA LEU A 169 2.16 9.96 1.89
C LEU A 169 0.92 10.38 2.69
N PHE A 170 0.94 10.27 4.01
CA PHE A 170 -0.16 10.74 4.84
C PHE A 170 -0.41 12.25 4.65
N PHE A 171 0.65 13.05 4.60
CA PHE A 171 0.51 14.49 4.32
C PHE A 171 0.02 14.77 2.91
N HIS A 172 0.40 13.96 1.92
CA HIS A 172 -0.11 14.08 0.54
C HIS A 172 -1.61 13.72 0.41
N ILE A 173 -2.14 12.88 1.31
CA ILE A 173 -3.56 12.49 1.28
C ILE A 173 -4.43 13.47 2.06
N VAL A 174 -3.90 14.08 3.12
CA VAL A 174 -4.67 14.91 4.07
C VAL A 174 -4.46 16.41 3.86
N GLY A 175 -3.34 16.81 3.26
CA GLY A 175 -3.02 18.20 2.94
C GLY A 175 -3.68 18.65 1.65
#